data_AF-A0A9D1DTT2-F1
#
_entry.id   AF-A0A9D1DTT2-F1
#
_cell.length_a   1.000
_cell.length_b   1.000
_cell.length_c   1.000
_cell.angle_alpha   90.00
_cell.angle_beta   90.00
_cell.angle_gamma   90.00
#
_symmetry.space_group_name_H-M   'P 1'
#
loop_
_entity.id
_entity.type
_entity.pdbx_description
1 polymer ?
#
loop_
_entity_poly.entity_id
_entity_poly.type
_entity_poly.pdbx_seq_one_letter_code
_entity_poly.pdbx_strand_id
1 'polypeptide(L)'
;MTLIELYNKELEDYYDTGERNHPSNLLALLLLNKKDEFEPLKVNEGEFYDTYKEEIDRGIEKVTKDFNFSKEDFINYIEESLGSYVEEDYEDDKLWQVFSEGFGALHWGLMYRTDCSGEEIYSYYFDDARIKDNNYVKKIGGIK
;
A
#
# COMPACT_ATOMS: atom_id res chain seq x y z
N MET A 1 11.79 -5.30 14.87
CA MET A 1 11.10 -4.04 14.58
C MET A 1 9.68 -4.42 14.24
N THR A 2 8.70 -3.87 14.93
CA THR A 2 7.28 -4.09 14.62
C THR A 2 6.92 -3.38 13.33
N LEU A 3 5.78 -3.75 12.72
CA LEU A 3 5.31 -3.07 11.52
C LEU A 3 5.04 -1.58 11.72
N ILE A 4 4.53 -1.18 12.89
CA ILE A 4 4.33 0.25 13.19
C ILE A 4 5.65 1.00 13.41
N GLU A 5 6.67 0.34 13.98
CA GLU A 5 8.01 0.93 14.08
C GLU A 5 8.63 1.13 12.68
N LEU A 6 8.43 0.17 11.76
CA LEU A 6 8.87 0.29 10.37
C LEU A 6 8.15 1.44 9.65
N TYR A 7 6.82 1.55 9.80
CA TYR A 7 6.05 2.65 9.23
C TYR A 7 6.55 4.02 9.73
N ASN A 8 6.78 4.16 11.04
CA ASN A 8 7.28 5.40 11.61
C ASN A 8 8.70 5.72 11.12
N LYS A 9 9.53 4.70 10.91
CA LYS A 9 10.85 4.86 10.33
C LYS A 9 10.79 5.35 8.87
N GLU A 10 9.93 4.77 8.05
CA GLU A 10 9.70 5.24 6.66
C GLU A 10 9.24 6.70 6.65
N LEU A 11 8.38 7.09 7.61
CA LEU A 11 7.91 8.47 7.74
C LEU A 11 9.04 9.44 8.18
N GLU A 12 9.89 9.02 9.11
CA GLU A 12 11.09 9.78 9.51
C GLU A 12 12.05 9.96 8.33
N ASP A 13 12.38 8.86 7.64
CA ASP A 13 13.24 8.87 6.45
C ASP A 13 12.64 9.78 5.35
N TYR A 14 11.31 9.80 5.18
CA TYR A 14 10.62 10.72 4.28
C TYR A 14 10.80 12.19 4.69
N TYR A 15 10.64 12.54 5.96
CA TYR A 15 10.84 13.93 6.40
C TYR A 15 12.30 14.39 6.24
N ASP A 16 13.25 13.48 6.35
CA ASP A 16 14.68 13.79 6.20
C ASP A 16 15.12 13.89 4.73
N THR A 17 14.56 13.04 3.85
CA THR A 17 15.08 12.88 2.48
C THR A 17 14.10 13.32 1.38
N GLY A 18 12.81 13.38 1.68
CA GLY A 18 11.72 13.53 0.73
C GLY A 18 11.41 12.27 -0.10
N GLU A 19 12.15 11.17 0.10
CA GLU A 19 11.90 9.89 -0.57
C GLU A 19 10.84 9.09 0.20
N ARG A 20 9.96 8.38 -0.51
CA ARG A 20 8.86 7.63 0.09
C ARG A 20 8.64 6.32 -0.66
N ASN A 21 8.22 5.30 0.09
CA ASN A 21 7.87 4.00 -0.44
C ASN A 21 6.53 4.04 -1.22
N HIS A 22 6.23 2.99 -1.99
CA HIS A 22 4.96 2.90 -2.71
C HIS A 22 3.76 2.92 -1.72
N PRO A 23 2.64 3.59 -2.04
CA PRO A 23 1.50 3.69 -1.11
C PRO A 23 0.94 2.34 -0.65
N SER A 24 0.94 1.31 -1.51
CA SER A 24 0.51 -0.05 -1.13
C SER A 24 1.37 -0.65 -0.01
N ASN A 25 2.70 -0.50 -0.07
CA ASN A 25 3.61 -0.96 0.98
C ASN A 25 3.28 -0.28 2.32
N LEU A 26 3.11 1.04 2.29
CA LEU A 26 2.82 1.84 3.47
C LEU A 26 1.45 1.48 4.07
N LEU A 27 0.45 1.20 3.23
CA LEU A 27 -0.86 0.74 3.67
C LEU A 27 -0.77 -0.65 4.32
N ALA A 28 -0.02 -1.58 3.73
CA ALA A 28 0.16 -2.93 4.27
C ALA A 28 0.77 -2.90 5.68
N LEU A 29 1.76 -2.06 5.92
CA LEU A 29 2.35 -1.89 7.26
C LEU A 29 1.30 -1.53 8.32
N LEU A 30 0.40 -0.59 8.00
CA LEU A 30 -0.66 -0.17 8.92
C LEU A 30 -1.70 -1.28 9.16
N LEU A 31 -2.14 -1.93 8.09
CA LEU A 31 -3.21 -2.93 8.14
C LEU A 31 -2.74 -4.23 8.81
N LEU A 32 -1.56 -4.74 8.44
CA LEU A 32 -1.02 -5.98 8.99
C LEU A 32 -0.62 -5.83 10.47
N ASN A 33 -0.25 -4.62 10.92
CA ASN A 33 -0.03 -4.34 12.35
C ASN A 33 -1.29 -4.57 13.19
N LYS A 34 -2.46 -4.49 12.57
CA LYS A 34 -3.77 -4.69 13.18
C LYS A 34 -4.50 -5.92 12.64
N LYS A 35 -3.78 -6.90 12.08
CA LYS A 35 -4.40 -8.04 11.38
C LYS A 35 -5.44 -8.78 12.22
N ASP A 36 -5.24 -8.83 13.55
CA ASP A 36 -6.11 -9.56 14.47
C ASP A 36 -7.47 -8.85 14.70
N GLU A 37 -7.63 -7.62 14.19
CA GLU A 37 -8.91 -6.89 14.16
C GLU A 37 -9.80 -7.32 12.98
N PHE A 38 -9.28 -8.12 12.04
CA PHE A 38 -9.97 -8.52 10.81
C PHE A 38 -10.30 -10.03 10.81
N GLU A 39 -11.39 -10.42 10.15
CA GLU A 39 -11.77 -11.82 10.02
C GLU A 39 -11.17 -12.44 8.74
N PRO A 40 -10.80 -13.74 8.77
CA PRO A 40 -10.30 -14.44 7.60
C PRO A 40 -11.43 -14.83 6.64
N LEU A 41 -11.90 -13.86 5.86
CA LEU A 41 -12.99 -14.03 4.90
C LEU A 41 -12.50 -14.69 3.60
N LYS A 42 -13.13 -15.81 3.23
CA LYS A 42 -12.89 -16.50 1.95
C LYS A 42 -13.74 -15.91 0.82
N VAL A 43 -13.49 -14.65 0.52
CA VAL A 43 -14.20 -13.84 -0.48
C VAL A 43 -13.22 -13.31 -1.52
N ASN A 44 -13.70 -12.65 -2.57
CA ASN A 44 -12.80 -11.93 -3.48
C ASN A 44 -12.30 -10.63 -2.81
N GLU A 45 -11.25 -10.05 -3.36
CA GLU A 45 -10.59 -8.86 -2.79
C GLU A 45 -11.51 -7.61 -2.78
N GLY A 46 -12.40 -7.48 -3.78
CA GLY A 46 -13.45 -6.46 -3.80
C GLY A 46 -14.43 -6.57 -2.64
N GLU A 47 -14.96 -7.77 -2.40
CA GLU A 47 -15.86 -8.05 -1.28
C GLU A 47 -15.15 -7.89 0.08
N PHE A 48 -13.86 -8.23 0.15
CA PHE A 48 -13.05 -7.98 1.34
C PHE A 48 -12.90 -6.48 1.62
N TYR A 49 -12.56 -5.69 0.58
CA TYR A 49 -12.49 -4.24 0.68
C TYR A 49 -13.83 -3.65 1.13
N ASP A 50 -14.94 -4.02 0.49
CA ASP A 50 -16.27 -3.51 0.83
C ASP A 50 -16.65 -3.83 2.30
N THR A 51 -16.25 -4.99 2.79
CA THR A 51 -16.51 -5.41 4.18
C THR A 51 -15.75 -4.55 5.20
N TYR A 52 -14.52 -4.16 4.89
CA TYR A 52 -13.63 -3.40 5.79
C TYR A 52 -13.33 -1.99 5.28
N LYS A 53 -14.28 -1.43 4.51
CA LYS A 53 -14.08 -0.19 3.76
C LYS A 53 -13.69 0.97 4.67
N GLU A 54 -14.33 1.11 5.82
CA GLU A 54 -14.03 2.19 6.76
C GLU A 54 -12.60 2.08 7.32
N GLU A 55 -12.16 0.88 7.69
CA GLU A 55 -10.81 0.63 8.20
C GLU A 55 -9.74 0.88 7.13
N ILE A 56 -9.97 0.38 5.91
CA ILE A 56 -9.04 0.52 4.79
C ILE A 56 -8.98 1.97 4.32
N ASP A 57 -10.11 2.65 4.16
CA ASP A 57 -10.17 4.06 3.75
C ASP A 57 -9.48 4.97 4.79
N ARG A 58 -9.62 4.69 6.09
CA ARG A 58 -8.84 5.39 7.14
C ARG A 58 -7.34 5.16 6.99
N GLY A 59 -6.93 3.95 6.61
CA GLY A 59 -5.53 3.63 6.30
C GLY A 59 -5.01 4.41 5.08
N ILE A 60 -5.79 4.44 4.00
CA ILE A 60 -5.48 5.19 2.78
C ILE A 60 -5.36 6.69 3.07
N GLU A 61 -6.30 7.28 3.82
CA GLU A 61 -6.26 8.69 4.21
C GLU A 61 -5.00 8.99 5.02
N LYS A 62 -4.66 8.12 5.98
CA LYS A 62 -3.47 8.26 6.81
C LYS A 62 -2.18 8.22 5.98
N VAL A 63 -2.01 7.22 5.10
CA VAL A 63 -0.83 7.12 4.21
C VAL A 63 -0.72 8.35 3.31
N THR A 64 -1.83 8.75 2.71
CA THR A 64 -1.88 9.91 1.81
C THR A 64 -1.42 11.18 2.53
N LYS A 65 -1.90 11.40 3.75
CA LYS A 65 -1.58 12.58 4.56
C LYS A 65 -0.16 12.55 5.11
N ASP A 66 0.27 11.44 5.70
CA ASP A 66 1.56 11.34 6.39
C ASP A 66 2.73 11.53 5.40
N PHE A 67 2.61 10.96 4.21
CA PHE A 67 3.63 11.02 3.15
C PHE A 67 3.35 12.07 2.07
N ASN A 68 2.35 12.93 2.31
CA ASN A 68 1.96 14.05 1.45
C ASN A 68 1.84 13.66 -0.03
N PHE A 69 1.10 12.57 -0.32
CA PHE A 69 0.79 12.17 -1.69
C PHE A 69 -0.23 13.12 -2.29
N SER A 70 0.14 13.71 -3.43
CA SER A 70 -0.73 14.57 -4.22
C SER A 70 -1.57 13.74 -5.20
N LYS A 71 -2.60 14.38 -5.77
CA LYS A 71 -3.36 13.77 -6.88
C LYS A 71 -2.48 13.44 -8.08
N GLU A 72 -1.50 14.30 -8.40
CA GLU A 72 -0.58 14.07 -9.53
C GLU A 72 0.29 12.83 -9.32
N ASP A 73 0.70 12.56 -8.07
CA ASP A 73 1.42 11.33 -7.74
C ASP A 73 0.59 10.08 -8.04
N PHE A 74 -0.68 10.09 -7.64
CA PHE A 74 -1.58 8.98 -7.91
C PHE A 74 -1.88 8.82 -9.39
N ILE A 75 -2.05 9.91 -10.15
CA ILE A 75 -2.18 9.84 -11.60
C ILE A 75 -0.95 9.18 -12.22
N ASN A 76 0.26 9.56 -11.79
CA ASN A 76 1.49 8.95 -12.30
C ASN A 76 1.52 7.43 -12.02
N TYR A 77 1.16 6.99 -10.82
CA TYR A 77 1.08 5.56 -10.52
C TYR A 77 0.04 4.82 -11.37
N ILE A 78 -1.14 5.44 -11.59
CA ILE A 78 -2.19 4.89 -12.44
C ILE A 78 -1.71 4.77 -13.90
N GLU A 79 -1.09 5.82 -14.44
CA GLU A 79 -0.55 5.81 -15.80
C GLU A 79 0.59 4.81 -15.97
N GLU A 80 1.46 4.65 -14.96
CA GLU A 80 2.50 3.63 -14.97
C GLU A 80 1.91 2.22 -14.99
N SER A 81 0.80 1.97 -14.28
CA SER A 81 0.14 0.66 -14.23
C SER A 81 -0.69 0.35 -15.47
N LEU A 82 -1.53 1.29 -15.91
CA LEU A 82 -2.53 1.10 -16.97
C LEU A 82 -2.06 1.58 -18.35
N GLY A 83 -1.03 2.42 -18.42
CA GLY A 83 -0.56 3.08 -19.63
C GLY A 83 -1.38 4.31 -20.04
N SER A 84 -2.46 4.64 -19.33
CA SER A 84 -3.29 5.83 -19.56
C SER A 84 -4.11 6.19 -18.32
N TYR A 85 -4.48 7.47 -18.22
CA TYR A 85 -5.36 8.00 -17.18
C TYR A 85 -6.70 8.49 -17.74
N VAL A 86 -7.79 8.18 -17.04
CA VAL A 86 -9.14 8.71 -17.30
C VAL A 86 -9.66 9.38 -16.02
N GLU A 87 -9.94 10.68 -16.10
CA GLU A 87 -10.36 11.49 -14.93
C GLU A 87 -11.62 10.97 -14.25
N GLU A 88 -12.58 10.44 -15.01
CA GLU A 88 -13.85 9.92 -14.50
C GLU A 88 -13.68 8.66 -13.63
N ASP A 89 -12.61 7.90 -13.86
CA ASP A 89 -12.32 6.63 -13.18
C ASP A 89 -11.32 6.80 -12.01
N TYR A 90 -10.87 8.03 -11.73
CA TYR A 90 -9.75 8.31 -10.82
C TYR A 90 -9.85 7.66 -9.44
N GLU A 91 -11.02 7.70 -8.79
CA GLU A 91 -11.16 7.14 -7.43
C GLU A 91 -11.06 5.61 -7.43
N ASP A 92 -11.65 4.95 -8.42
CA ASP A 92 -11.60 3.50 -8.59
C ASP A 92 -10.20 3.06 -9.01
N ASP A 93 -9.59 3.74 -9.98
CA ASP A 93 -8.22 3.47 -10.41
C ASP A 93 -7.21 3.72 -9.29
N LYS A 94 -7.39 4.79 -8.51
CA LYS A 94 -6.53 5.03 -7.33
C LYS A 94 -6.63 3.88 -6.35
N LEU A 95 -7.84 3.42 -6.03
CA LEU A 95 -8.03 2.29 -5.13
C LEU A 95 -7.34 1.02 -5.68
N TRP A 96 -7.62 0.67 -6.94
CA TRP A 96 -7.23 -0.62 -7.50
C TRP A 96 -5.82 -0.69 -8.08
N GLN A 97 -5.26 0.43 -8.57
CA GLN A 97 -3.92 0.48 -9.14
C GLN A 97 -2.87 0.89 -8.12
N VAL A 98 -3.23 1.66 -7.09
CA VAL A 98 -2.25 2.22 -6.14
C VAL A 98 -2.28 1.50 -4.80
N PHE A 99 -3.46 1.13 -4.29
CA PHE A 99 -3.63 0.64 -2.92
C PHE A 99 -3.97 -0.84 -2.80
N SER A 100 -4.47 -1.48 -3.87
CA SER A 100 -4.94 -2.89 -3.86
C SER A 100 -3.95 -3.83 -3.20
N GLU A 101 -2.70 -3.86 -3.63
CA GLU A 101 -1.68 -4.74 -3.05
C GLU A 101 -1.51 -4.57 -1.54
N GLY A 102 -1.78 -3.36 -1.00
CA GLY A 102 -1.64 -3.07 0.42
C GLY A 102 -2.68 -3.80 1.27
N PHE A 103 -3.96 -3.75 0.89
CA PHE A 103 -5.00 -4.51 1.57
C PHE A 103 -5.12 -5.96 1.07
N GLY A 104 -4.70 -6.24 -0.16
CA GLY A 104 -4.54 -7.58 -0.71
C GLY A 104 -3.53 -8.40 0.08
N ALA A 105 -2.44 -7.80 0.58
CA ALA A 105 -1.50 -8.47 1.48
C ALA A 105 -2.16 -8.91 2.80
N LEU A 106 -3.00 -8.06 3.40
CA LEU A 106 -3.80 -8.41 4.57
C LEU A 106 -4.76 -9.55 4.25
N HIS A 107 -5.55 -9.40 3.18
CA HIS A 107 -6.54 -10.40 2.76
C HIS A 107 -5.90 -11.77 2.51
N TRP A 108 -4.82 -11.80 1.72
CA TRP A 108 -4.03 -13.00 1.45
C TRP A 108 -3.46 -13.61 2.73
N GLY A 109 -2.91 -12.79 3.62
CA GLY A 109 -2.34 -13.22 4.89
C GLY A 109 -3.38 -13.91 5.77
N LEU A 110 -4.56 -13.31 5.91
CA LEU A 110 -5.67 -13.88 6.69
C LEU A 110 -6.20 -15.18 6.09
N MET A 111 -6.25 -15.29 4.75
CA MET A 111 -6.77 -16.49 4.09
C MET A 111 -5.81 -17.69 4.12
N TYR A 112 -4.51 -17.44 3.93
CA TYR A 112 -3.54 -18.50 3.61
C TYR A 112 -2.39 -18.63 4.61
N ARG A 113 -2.28 -17.71 5.58
CA ARG A 113 -1.18 -17.62 6.54
C ARG A 113 -1.70 -17.27 7.94
N THR A 114 -2.74 -17.96 8.38
CA THR A 114 -3.42 -17.70 9.66
C THR A 114 -2.49 -17.78 10.88
N ASP A 115 -1.43 -18.58 10.80
CA ASP A 115 -0.49 -18.79 11.90
C ASP A 115 0.72 -17.84 11.85
N CYS A 116 0.83 -17.01 10.81
CA CYS A 116 1.91 -16.03 10.66
C CYS A 116 1.58 -14.71 11.37
N SER A 117 2.61 -14.07 11.89
CA SER A 117 2.58 -12.66 12.32
C SER A 117 2.37 -11.71 11.13
N GLY A 118 1.96 -10.48 11.42
CA GLY A 118 1.86 -9.44 10.39
C GLY A 118 3.21 -9.17 9.72
N GLU A 119 4.29 -9.19 10.50
CA GLU A 119 5.67 -9.05 10.04
C GLU A 119 6.07 -10.13 9.04
N GLU A 120 5.74 -11.40 9.33
CA GLU A 120 6.00 -12.51 8.42
C GLU A 120 5.18 -12.40 7.14
N ILE A 121 3.90 -12.03 7.24
CA ILE A 121 3.05 -11.81 6.06
C ILE A 121 3.63 -10.69 5.18
N TYR A 122 3.99 -9.55 5.78
CA TYR A 122 4.59 -8.42 5.08
C TYR A 122 5.89 -8.83 4.38
N SER A 123 6.78 -9.54 5.08
CA SER A 123 8.03 -10.03 4.51
C SER A 123 7.79 -11.01 3.35
N TYR A 124 6.85 -11.95 3.47
CA TYR A 124 6.54 -12.86 2.37
C TYR A 124 5.93 -12.17 1.16
N TYR A 125 5.09 -11.17 1.37
CA TYR A 125 4.38 -10.49 0.29
C TYR A 125 5.26 -9.47 -0.44
N PHE A 126 6.07 -8.71 0.31
CA PHE A 126 6.81 -7.57 -0.23
C PHE A 126 8.34 -7.73 -0.21
N ASP A 127 8.89 -8.63 0.60
CA ASP A 127 10.35 -8.81 0.76
C ASP A 127 10.91 -10.01 -0.04
N ASP A 128 10.07 -10.67 -0.86
CA ASP A 128 10.58 -11.53 -1.92
C ASP A 128 11.23 -10.65 -3.01
N ALA A 129 12.49 -10.92 -3.30
CA ALA A 129 13.47 -10.07 -4.01
C ALA A 129 13.13 -9.69 -5.48
N ARG A 130 11.86 -9.79 -5.88
CA ARG A 130 11.32 -9.42 -7.20
C ARG A 130 10.78 -7.98 -7.25
N ILE A 131 10.49 -7.34 -6.11
CA ILE A 131 9.98 -5.95 -6.07
C ILE A 131 11.12 -4.92 -6.15
N LYS A 132 12.35 -5.29 -5.76
CA LYS A 132 13.51 -4.39 -5.82
C LYS A 132 13.94 -4.02 -7.24
N ASP A 133 13.62 -4.82 -8.26
CA ASP A 133 14.00 -4.51 -9.64
C ASP A 133 12.91 -3.75 -10.42
N ASN A 134 11.65 -3.75 -9.96
CA ASN A 134 10.54 -3.11 -10.68
C ASN A 134 9.97 -1.84 -10.01
N ASN A 135 10.26 -1.56 -8.73
CA ASN A 135 9.70 -0.39 -8.02
C ASN A 135 10.71 0.74 -7.73
N TYR A 136 11.91 0.71 -8.31
CA TYR A 136 12.67 1.96 -8.46
C TYR A 136 12.05 2.77 -9.60
N VAL A 137 11.03 3.56 -9.25
CA VAL A 137 10.68 4.76 -10.01
C VAL A 137 11.99 5.54 -10.15
N LYS A 138 12.53 5.60 -11.38
CA LYS A 138 13.65 6.48 -11.68
C LYS A 138 13.27 7.86 -11.18
N LYS A 139 14.10 8.42 -10.30
CA LYS A 139 14.05 9.81 -9.84
C LYS A 139 13.67 10.72 -11.03
N ILE A 140 12.43 11.20 -11.07
CA ILE A 140 12.07 12.29 -11.99
C ILE A 140 12.57 13.56 -11.30
N GLY A 141 13.81 13.91 -11.62
CA GLY A 141 14.47 15.13 -11.19
C GLY A 141 15.81 15.23 -11.88
N GLY A 142 16.07 16.19 -12.76
CA GLY A 142 15.28 17.31 -13.22
C GLY A 142 16.00 17.92 -14.42
N ILE A 143 15.27 18.69 -15.21
CA ILE A 143 15.88 19.53 -16.23
C ILE A 143 16.82 20.52 -15.53
N LYS A 144 18.10 20.46 -15.87
CA LYS A 144 19.02 21.60 -15.87
C LYS A 144 19.77 21.61 -17.18
#